data_AF-A0A8X6X4R2-F1
#
_entry.id   AF-A0A8X6X4R2-F1
#
_cell.length_a   1.000
_cell.length_b   1.000
_cell.length_c   1.000
_cell.angle_alpha   90.00
_cell.angle_beta   90.00
_cell.angle_gamma   90.00
#
_symmetry.space_group_name_H-M   'P 1'
#
loop_
_entity.id
_entity.type
_entity.pdbx_description
1 polymer ?
#
loop_
_entity_poly.entity_id
_entity_poly.type
_entity_poly.pdbx_seq_one_letter_code
_entity_poly.pdbx_strand_id
1 'polypeptide(L)'
;MVCLEEIAAIANILKTAPASTVQLLHKIVNDEPYSKTSRKELKNFAGFPQNYDIEARKDKILKDLTKTELITVFTILSLNCAGSAKELSEGIFKNLSDLASLKNNFTEQLTDDEDGDSTPFSRPFTPTIYSSPSPQEVFAPLLQTERNQNQRGNEESAKGPFKL
;
A
#
# COMPACT_ATOMS: atom_id res chain seq x y z
N MET A 1 -9.06 27.03 12.12
CA MET A 1 -7.81 26.35 11.71
C MET A 1 -8.15 24.88 11.64
N VAL A 2 -8.00 24.26 10.47
CA VAL A 2 -8.40 22.86 10.25
C VAL A 2 -7.21 21.96 10.55
N CYS A 3 -7.37 20.95 11.39
CA CYS A 3 -6.35 19.95 11.70
C CYS A 3 -6.69 18.57 11.12
N LEU A 4 -5.70 17.69 10.96
CA LEU A 4 -5.94 16.30 10.48
C LEU A 4 -6.90 15.51 11.37
N GLU A 5 -6.95 15.79 12.68
CA GLU A 5 -7.93 15.16 13.59
C GLU A 5 -9.38 15.53 13.29
N GLU A 6 -9.65 16.67 12.65
CA GLU A 6 -11.02 17.09 12.30
C GLU A 6 -11.57 16.38 11.06
N ILE A 7 -10.73 15.65 10.32
CA ILE A 7 -11.14 14.86 9.16
C ILE A 7 -11.34 13.42 9.66
N ALA A 8 -12.59 13.04 9.97
CA ALA A 8 -12.90 11.78 10.66
C ALA A 8 -12.30 10.53 10.00
N ALA A 9 -12.31 10.47 8.66
CA ALA A 9 -11.70 9.38 7.88
C ALA A 9 -10.19 9.26 8.16
N ILE A 10 -9.46 10.37 8.01
CA ILE A 10 -8.01 10.42 8.25
C ILE A 10 -7.69 10.19 9.72
N ALA A 11 -8.46 10.79 10.64
CA ALA A 11 -8.27 10.62 12.08
C ALA A 11 -8.43 9.15 12.50
N ASN A 12 -9.37 8.42 11.90
CA ASN A 12 -9.55 7.00 12.15
C ASN A 12 -8.38 6.18 11.58
N ILE A 13 -7.94 6.47 10.35
CA ILE A 13 -6.77 5.81 9.76
C ILE A 13 -5.52 6.08 10.59
N LEU A 14 -5.27 7.31 11.03
CA LEU A 14 -4.17 7.65 11.91
C LEU A 14 -4.25 6.94 13.28
N LYS A 15 -5.44 6.52 13.74
CA LYS A 15 -5.59 5.72 14.97
C LYS A 15 -5.27 4.25 14.74
N THR A 16 -5.62 3.68 13.59
CA THR A 16 -5.50 2.24 13.32
C THR A 16 -4.26 1.86 12.50
N ALA A 17 -3.66 2.81 11.79
CA ALA A 17 -2.51 2.59 10.93
C ALA A 17 -1.31 2.05 11.70
N PRO A 18 -0.48 1.20 11.08
CA PRO A 18 0.73 0.68 11.71
C PRO A 18 1.77 1.79 11.92
N ALA A 19 2.66 1.59 12.89
CA ALA A 19 3.67 2.58 13.23
C ALA A 19 4.57 2.96 12.04
N SER A 20 4.93 2.00 11.19
CA SER A 20 5.72 2.22 9.97
C SER A 20 5.04 3.18 8.98
N THR A 21 3.73 3.07 8.80
CA THR A 21 2.97 3.96 7.92
C THR A 21 2.88 5.38 8.51
N VAL A 22 2.66 5.50 9.81
CA VAL A 22 2.66 6.80 10.51
C VAL A 22 4.05 7.43 10.53
N GLN A 23 5.11 6.61 10.61
CA GLN A 23 6.51 7.04 10.49
C GLN A 23 6.79 7.71 9.15
N LEU A 24 6.29 7.13 8.05
CA LEU A 24 6.46 7.70 6.71
C LEU A 24 5.79 9.06 6.58
N LEU A 25 4.54 9.19 7.05
CA LEU A 25 3.84 10.47 7.03
C LEU A 25 4.54 11.51 7.92
N HIS A 26 4.96 11.12 9.13
CA HIS A 26 5.72 12.00 10.02
C HIS A 26 7.03 12.48 9.38
N LYS A 27 7.76 11.56 8.76
CA LYS A 27 8.99 11.88 8.02
C LYS A 27 8.68 12.90 6.95
N ILE A 28 7.65 12.71 6.13
CA ILE A 28 7.28 13.66 5.06
C ILE A 28 6.97 15.06 5.60
N VAL A 29 6.20 15.12 6.68
CA VAL A 29 5.67 16.38 7.24
C VAL A 29 6.69 17.15 8.07
N ASN A 30 7.41 16.48 8.97
CA ASN A 30 8.27 17.13 9.97
C ASN A 30 9.77 17.03 9.67
N ASP A 31 10.18 16.17 8.73
CA ASP A 31 11.60 15.79 8.52
C ASP A 31 12.32 15.27 9.78
N GLU A 32 11.56 14.89 10.79
CA GLU A 32 12.08 14.45 12.07
C GLU A 32 11.95 12.94 12.26
N PRO A 33 12.85 12.33 13.07
CA PRO A 33 12.73 10.94 13.44
C PRO A 33 11.42 10.73 14.21
N TYR A 34 10.84 9.55 14.01
CA TYR A 34 9.59 9.23 14.66
C TYR A 34 9.75 9.03 16.15
N SER A 35 8.86 9.68 16.90
CA SER A 35 8.74 9.63 18.35
C SER A 35 7.39 9.04 18.76
N LYS A 36 7.25 8.74 20.05
CA LYS A 36 5.98 8.30 20.65
C LYS A 36 4.89 9.38 20.54
N THR A 37 5.27 10.66 20.39
CA THR A 37 4.36 11.79 20.22
C THR A 37 4.01 12.08 18.77
N SER A 38 4.73 11.53 17.80
CA SER A 38 4.56 11.80 16.36
C SER A 38 3.14 11.58 15.86
N ARG A 39 2.43 10.58 16.39
CA ARG A 39 1.03 10.34 16.04
C ARG A 39 0.09 11.44 16.55
N LYS A 40 0.37 12.00 17.74
CA LYS A 40 -0.38 13.11 18.31
C LYS A 40 -0.07 14.42 17.58
N GLU A 41 1.19 14.63 17.23
CA GLU A 41 1.64 15.78 16.42
C GLU A 41 0.98 15.78 15.05
N LEU A 42 0.93 14.62 14.36
CA LEU A 42 0.23 14.49 13.09
C LEU A 42 -1.27 14.80 13.22
N LYS A 43 -1.94 14.36 14.29
CA LYS A 43 -3.35 14.71 14.52
C LYS A 43 -3.58 16.22 14.66
N ASN A 44 -2.64 16.88 15.31
CA ASN A 44 -2.66 18.33 15.51
C ASN A 44 -2.03 19.11 14.34
N PHE A 45 -1.60 18.42 13.28
CA PHE A 45 -1.04 19.06 12.10
C PHE A 45 -2.13 19.88 11.41
N ALA A 46 -1.82 21.15 11.17
CA ALA A 46 -2.76 22.15 10.71
C ALA A 46 -2.28 22.88 9.44
N GLY A 47 -1.31 22.29 8.73
CA GLY A 47 -0.67 22.86 7.56
C GLY A 47 0.80 23.21 7.78
N PHE A 48 1.50 23.48 6.68
CA PHE A 48 2.92 23.86 6.71
C PHE A 48 3.09 25.31 7.19
N PRO A 49 4.18 25.63 7.89
CA PRO A 49 4.50 27.00 8.25
C PRO A 49 4.77 27.87 7.01
N GLN A 50 4.54 29.18 7.09
CA GLN A 50 4.64 30.10 5.95
C GLN A 50 6.01 30.11 5.25
N ASN A 51 7.08 29.82 5.99
CA ASN A 51 8.46 29.76 5.47
C ASN A 51 8.91 28.33 5.15
N TYR A 52 7.98 27.38 5.01
CA TYR A 52 8.31 25.99 4.72
C TYR A 52 8.73 25.83 3.26
N ASP A 53 9.93 25.31 3.03
CA ASP A 53 10.42 25.04 1.67
C ASP A 53 9.84 23.73 1.14
N ILE A 54 8.62 23.82 0.59
CA ILE A 54 7.89 22.69 0.01
C ILE A 54 8.67 22.08 -1.16
N GLU A 55 9.33 22.89 -1.99
CA GLU A 55 10.04 22.41 -3.18
C GLU A 55 11.30 21.60 -2.81
N ALA A 56 12.13 22.13 -1.90
CA ALA A 56 13.27 21.38 -1.38
C ALA A 56 12.82 20.09 -0.67
N ARG A 57 11.68 20.14 0.02
CA ARG A 57 11.10 18.97 0.69
C ARG A 57 10.66 17.89 -0.30
N LYS A 58 9.98 18.27 -1.38
CA LYS A 58 9.57 17.34 -2.45
C LYS A 58 10.78 16.61 -3.03
N ASP A 59 11.82 17.35 -3.40
CA ASP A 59 13.04 16.78 -3.98
C ASP A 59 13.73 15.80 -3.02
N LYS A 60 13.83 16.15 -1.74
CA LYS A 60 14.38 15.25 -0.71
C LYS A 60 13.57 13.96 -0.57
N ILE A 61 12.24 14.05 -0.54
CA ILE A 61 11.37 12.86 -0.42
C ILE A 61 11.47 11.97 -1.67
N LEU A 62 11.56 12.54 -2.87
CA LEU A 62 11.73 11.74 -4.10
C LEU A 62 13.06 10.98 -4.13
N LYS A 63 14.07 11.43 -3.38
CA LYS A 63 15.35 10.74 -3.21
C LYS A 63 15.32 9.72 -2.07
N ASP A 64 14.65 10.05 -0.97
CA ASP A 64 14.63 9.26 0.26
C ASP A 64 13.55 8.16 0.30
N LEU A 65 12.48 8.29 -0.47
CA LEU A 65 11.32 7.39 -0.46
C LEU A 65 11.08 6.75 -1.83
N THR A 66 10.62 5.51 -1.76
CA THR A 66 10.14 4.75 -2.92
C THR A 66 8.71 5.13 -3.28
N LYS A 67 8.30 4.81 -4.52
CA LYS A 67 6.91 4.95 -4.97
C LYS A 67 5.91 4.25 -4.03
N THR A 68 6.27 3.07 -3.52
CA THR A 68 5.42 2.28 -2.61
C THR A 68 5.19 2.99 -1.28
N GLU A 69 6.21 3.65 -0.75
CA GLU A 69 6.08 4.44 0.47
C GLU A 69 5.20 5.67 0.26
N LEU A 70 5.31 6.33 -0.91
CA LEU A 70 4.42 7.43 -1.29
C LEU A 70 2.96 6.97 -1.41
N ILE A 71 2.71 5.81 -2.02
CA ILE A 71 1.37 5.19 -2.11
C ILE A 71 0.79 4.91 -0.71
N THR A 72 1.64 4.43 0.20
CA THR A 72 1.24 4.16 1.59
C THR A 72 0.79 5.44 2.28
N VAL A 73 1.42 6.58 1.98
CA VAL A 73 1.04 7.89 2.53
C VAL A 73 -0.25 8.42 1.89
N PHE A 74 -0.44 8.24 0.58
CA PHE A 74 -1.72 8.52 -0.09
C PHE A 74 -2.88 7.76 0.55
N THR A 75 -2.63 6.52 0.94
CA THR A 75 -3.62 5.67 1.59
C THR A 75 -4.06 6.26 2.95
N ILE A 76 -3.13 6.85 3.72
CA ILE A 76 -3.47 7.55 4.97
C ILE A 76 -4.36 8.77 4.70
N LEU A 77 -4.03 9.52 3.65
CA LEU A 77 -4.81 10.69 3.24
C LEU A 77 -6.11 10.32 2.53
N SER A 78 -6.43 9.02 2.40
CA SER A 78 -7.58 8.50 1.64
C SER A 78 -7.69 9.09 0.23
N LEU A 79 -6.55 9.33 -0.41
CA LEU A 79 -6.46 9.88 -1.76
C LEU A 79 -6.25 8.75 -2.78
N ASN A 80 -6.75 8.94 -4.00
CA ASN A 80 -6.53 7.96 -5.07
C ASN A 80 -5.06 7.95 -5.51
N CYS A 81 -4.46 6.76 -5.56
CA CYS A 81 -3.06 6.56 -5.91
C CYS A 81 -2.90 6.46 -7.44
N ALA A 82 -2.88 7.59 -8.14
CA ALA A 82 -2.67 7.62 -9.58
C ALA A 82 -1.43 8.45 -9.95
N GLY A 83 -0.56 7.89 -10.80
CA GLY A 83 0.56 8.62 -11.39
C GLY A 83 1.96 8.12 -11.00
N SER A 84 2.93 8.97 -11.34
CA SER A 84 4.36 8.84 -11.07
C SER A 84 4.72 9.28 -9.64
N ALA A 85 5.92 8.93 -9.16
CA ALA A 85 6.36 9.33 -7.82
C ALA A 85 6.34 10.86 -7.63
N LYS A 86 6.64 11.62 -8.68
CA LYS A 86 6.58 13.08 -8.69
C LYS A 86 5.14 13.58 -8.47
N GLU A 87 4.19 13.10 -9.26
CA GLU A 87 2.77 13.46 -9.14
C GLU A 87 2.21 13.10 -7.77
N LEU A 88 2.61 11.94 -7.23
CA LEU A 88 2.26 11.54 -5.87
C LEU A 88 2.82 12.57 -4.86
N SER A 89 4.11 12.87 -4.91
CA SER A 89 4.71 13.87 -4.00
C SER A 89 3.99 15.21 -4.07
N GLU A 90 3.69 15.72 -5.27
CA GLU A 90 2.98 16.98 -5.47
C GLU A 90 1.56 16.93 -4.89
N GLY A 91 0.84 15.83 -5.11
CA GLY A 91 -0.48 15.61 -4.55
C GLY A 91 -0.49 15.60 -3.03
N ILE A 92 0.46 14.93 -2.38
CA ILE A 92 0.58 14.92 -0.91
C ILE A 92 0.76 16.34 -0.39
N PHE A 93 1.73 17.09 -0.92
CA PHE A 93 2.01 18.44 -0.45
C PHE A 93 0.86 19.40 -0.72
N LYS A 94 0.19 19.29 -1.87
CA LYS A 94 -0.99 20.11 -2.20
C LYS A 94 -2.11 19.91 -1.18
N ASN A 95 -2.44 18.66 -0.86
CA ASN A 95 -3.51 18.34 0.08
C ASN A 95 -3.14 18.66 1.54
N LEU A 96 -1.88 18.48 1.93
CA LEU A 96 -1.39 18.85 3.27
C LEU A 96 -1.24 20.37 3.46
N SER A 97 -1.09 21.13 2.37
CA SER A 97 -1.05 22.60 2.42
C SER A 97 -2.45 23.22 2.56
N ASP A 98 -3.48 22.54 2.07
CA ASP A 98 -4.87 22.99 2.15
C ASP A 98 -5.78 21.90 2.75
N LEU A 99 -5.71 21.79 4.08
CA LEU A 99 -6.52 20.84 4.84
C LEU A 99 -8.03 21.15 4.80
N ALA A 100 -8.41 22.41 4.51
CA ALA A 100 -9.81 22.79 4.37
C ALA A 100 -10.41 22.22 3.08
N SER A 101 -9.70 22.38 1.96
CA SER A 101 -10.07 21.74 0.69
C SER A 101 -10.11 20.22 0.82
N LEU A 102 -9.12 19.62 1.52
CA LEU A 102 -9.11 18.18 1.79
C LEU A 102 -10.36 17.74 2.58
N LYS A 103 -10.70 18.44 3.67
CA LYS A 103 -11.89 18.15 4.48
C LYS A 103 -13.19 18.28 3.68
N ASN A 104 -13.31 19.30 2.83
CA ASN A 104 -14.48 19.48 1.98
C ASN A 104 -14.65 18.33 0.99
N ASN A 105 -13.56 17.82 0.43
CA ASN A 105 -13.59 16.68 -0.49
C ASN A 105 -14.17 15.40 0.16
N PHE A 106 -13.99 15.22 1.47
CA PHE A 106 -14.63 14.13 2.23
C PHE A 106 -16.09 14.41 2.58
N THR A 107 -16.47 15.68 2.71
CA THR A 107 -17.83 16.08 3.08
C THR A 107 -18.76 15.99 1.87
N GLU A 108 -18.29 16.44 0.70
CA GLU A 108 -19.07 16.37 -0.55
C GLU A 108 -19.35 14.92 -0.99
N GLN A 109 -18.44 13.98 -0.71
CA GLN A 109 -18.65 12.54 -0.95
C GLN A 109 -19.74 11.92 -0.06
N LEU A 110 -20.11 12.53 1.06
CA LEU A 110 -21.17 12.02 1.95
C LEU A 110 -22.54 12.61 1.64
N THR A 111 -22.60 13.64 0.79
CA THR A 111 -23.85 14.32 0.39
C THR A 111 -24.38 13.89 -0.97
N ASP A 112 -23.70 12.98 -1.66
CA ASP A 112 -24.14 12.36 -2.93
C ASP A 112 -24.68 10.93 -2.69
N ASP A 113 -25.45 10.75 -1.61
CA ASP A 113 -26.13 9.49 -1.26
C ASP A 113 -27.47 9.75 -0.52
N GLU A 114 -28.19 10.82 -0.86
CA GLU A 114 -29.62 10.94 -0.52
C GLU A 114 -30.50 10.64 -1.75
N ASP A 115 -30.55 9.38 -2.15
CA ASP A 115 -31.82 8.74 -2.54
C ASP A 115 -31.74 7.21 -2.36
N GLY A 116 -32.47 6.72 -1.36
CA GLY A 116 -33.00 5.36 -1.37
C GLY A 116 -32.19 4.25 -0.68
N ASP A 117 -32.70 3.84 0.48
CA ASP A 117 -32.68 2.47 1.01
C ASP A 117 -31.53 2.03 1.95
N SER A 118 -31.77 2.30 3.23
CA SER A 118 -31.47 1.47 4.40
C SER A 118 -30.62 0.20 4.22
N THR A 119 -29.30 0.28 4.47
CA THR A 119 -28.59 -0.76 5.27
C THR A 119 -27.46 -0.14 6.09
N PRO A 120 -27.40 -0.36 7.42
CA PRO A 120 -26.27 0.07 8.23
C PRO A 120 -25.16 -0.99 8.20
N PHE A 121 -23.92 -0.55 8.02
CA PHE A 121 -22.70 -1.20 8.49
C PHE A 121 -22.24 -2.50 7.80
N SER A 122 -21.17 -2.41 6.99
CA SER A 122 -19.90 -3.17 7.15
C SER A 122 -19.20 -3.43 5.82
N ARG A 123 -18.16 -2.66 5.53
CA ARG A 123 -17.01 -3.15 4.75
C ARG A 123 -15.70 -2.58 5.32
N PRO A 124 -14.99 -3.31 6.19
CA PRO A 124 -13.55 -3.08 6.33
C PRO A 124 -12.88 -3.48 5.02
N PHE A 125 -11.95 -2.65 4.53
CA PHE A 125 -11.04 -3.03 3.45
C PHE A 125 -10.35 -4.35 3.80
N THR A 126 -10.69 -5.43 3.10
CA THR A 126 -9.88 -6.65 3.08
C THR A 126 -8.75 -6.43 2.07
N PRO A 127 -7.47 -6.45 2.48
CA PRO A 127 -6.41 -6.62 1.51
C PRO A 127 -6.55 -8.04 0.95
N THR A 128 -6.66 -8.16 -0.38
CA THR A 128 -6.54 -9.45 -1.09
C THR A 128 -5.28 -10.14 -0.63
N ILE A 129 -5.45 -11.16 0.21
CA ILE A 129 -4.38 -12.10 0.57
C ILE A 129 -4.03 -12.82 -0.72
N TYR A 130 -2.85 -12.49 -1.23
CA TYR A 130 -1.93 -13.34 -1.96
C TYR A 130 -2.41 -14.81 -2.06
N SER A 131 -3.13 -15.14 -3.13
CA SER A 131 -3.23 -16.53 -3.58
C SER A 131 -1.87 -16.92 -4.16
N SER A 132 -1.07 -17.58 -3.33
CA SER A 132 0.10 -18.33 -3.78
C SER A 132 -0.28 -19.32 -4.90
N PRO A 133 0.68 -19.68 -5.75
CA PRO A 133 0.43 -20.09 -7.13
C PRO A 133 0.03 -21.56 -7.26
N SER A 134 -0.89 -21.84 -8.18
CA SER A 134 -1.11 -23.20 -8.69
C SER A 134 -0.18 -23.41 -9.90
N PRO A 135 0.63 -24.49 -9.96
CA PRO A 135 1.53 -24.73 -11.08
C PRO A 135 0.72 -25.05 -12.35
N GLN A 136 0.83 -24.22 -13.37
CA GLN A 136 0.48 -24.61 -14.74
C GLN A 136 1.79 -24.75 -15.53
N GLU A 137 2.33 -25.96 -15.53
CA GLU A 137 3.24 -26.37 -16.60
C GLU A 137 2.40 -26.55 -17.87
N VAL A 138 2.79 -25.81 -18.90
CA VAL A 138 2.29 -25.93 -20.26
C VAL A 138 3.37 -26.66 -21.07
N PHE A 139 2.93 -27.47 -22.03
CA PHE A 139 3.65 -28.24 -23.06
C PHE A 139 4.08 -29.65 -22.62
N ALA A 140 3.76 -30.75 -23.32
CA ALA A 140 3.35 -30.92 -24.72
C ALA A 140 2.62 -32.29 -24.91
N PRO A 141 2.02 -32.56 -26.09
CA PRO A 141 1.08 -33.66 -26.32
C PRO A 141 1.75 -34.93 -26.86
N LEU A 142 1.13 -36.10 -26.64
CA LEU A 142 0.65 -37.03 -27.70
C LEU A 142 0.08 -38.32 -27.07
N LEU A 143 -1.11 -38.71 -27.53
CA LEU A 143 -1.59 -40.10 -27.52
C LEU A 143 -0.56 -40.98 -28.30
N GLN A 144 -0.35 -42.27 -28.06
CA GLN A 144 -1.32 -43.34 -27.86
C GLN A 144 -0.58 -44.67 -27.56
N THR A 145 -1.37 -45.64 -27.09
CA THR A 145 -1.18 -47.12 -27.25
C THR A 145 -0.70 -47.88 -26.02
N GLU A 146 -1.70 -48.17 -25.19
CA GLU A 146 -2.06 -49.48 -24.61
C GLU A 146 -1.04 -50.64 -24.54
N ARG A 147 -0.98 -51.18 -23.32
CA ARG A 147 -0.95 -52.61 -22.95
C ARG A 147 0.23 -53.46 -23.42
N ASN A 148 1.06 -53.91 -22.47
CA ASN A 148 0.98 -55.32 -22.06
C ASN A 148 1.61 -55.59 -20.70
N GLN A 149 1.03 -56.56 -20.00
CA GLN A 149 1.42 -57.07 -18.70
C GLN A 149 2.68 -57.95 -18.77
N ASN A 150 3.25 -58.11 -17.59
CA ASN A 150 3.77 -59.37 -17.04
C ASN A 150 5.22 -59.78 -17.34
N GLN A 151 5.87 -60.13 -16.23
CA GLN A 151 6.90 -61.15 -16.07
C GLN A 151 8.29 -60.79 -16.63
N ARG A 152 9.41 -61.25 -16.10
CA ARG A 152 9.80 -62.02 -14.90
C ARG A 152 11.28 -62.26 -15.13
N GLY A 153 12.12 -61.98 -14.14
CA GLY A 153 13.54 -62.36 -14.16
C GLY A 153 14.34 -61.64 -15.25
N ASN A 154 15.64 -61.71 -15.25
CA ASN A 154 16.57 -62.35 -14.36
C ASN A 154 17.91 -61.67 -14.63
N GLU A 155 18.87 -61.85 -13.73
CA GLU A 155 20.32 -61.92 -14.01
C GLU A 155 20.97 -60.80 -14.86
N GLU A 156 21.82 -59.93 -14.32
CA GLU A 156 23.14 -60.22 -13.75
C GLU A 156 24.13 -59.33 -14.50
N SER A 157 25.20 -58.99 -13.81
CA SER A 157 26.43 -58.43 -14.35
C SER A 157 26.41 -56.95 -14.73
N ALA A 158 27.40 -56.15 -14.37
CA ALA A 158 28.52 -56.32 -13.45
C ALA A 158 29.26 -54.99 -13.49
N LYS A 159 29.78 -54.60 -12.33
CA LYS A 159 30.98 -53.78 -12.16
C LYS A 159 30.88 -52.29 -12.53
N GLY A 160 30.76 -51.46 -11.49
CA GLY A 160 31.80 -50.44 -11.27
C GLY A 160 33.06 -51.10 -10.68
N PRO A 161 34.06 -50.36 -10.17
CA PRO A 161 34.21 -48.90 -10.11
C PRO A 161 35.65 -48.46 -10.47
N PHE A 162 36.10 -47.32 -9.89
CA PHE A 162 37.41 -46.65 -9.88
C PHE A 162 37.54 -45.52 -10.92
N LYS A 163 37.61 -44.22 -10.56
CA LYS A 163 38.26 -43.40 -9.50
C LYS A 163 39.73 -43.07 -9.83
N LEU A 164 39.95 -41.75 -9.95
CA LEU A 164 41.17 -40.94 -10.17
C LEU A 164 41.75 -40.94 -11.59
#